data_AF-C3XPE6-F1
#
_entry.id   AF-C3XPE6-F1
#
_cell.length_a   1.000
_cell.length_b   1.000
_cell.length_c   1.000
_cell.angle_alpha   90.00
_cell.angle_beta   90.00
_cell.angle_gamma   90.00
#
_symmetry.space_group_name_H-M   'P 1'
#
loop_
_entity.id
_entity.type
_entity.pdbx_description
1 polymer ?
#
loop_
_entity_poly.entity_id
_entity_poly.type
_entity_poly.pdbx_seq_one_letter_code
_entity_poly.pdbx_strand_id
1 'polypeptide(L)'
;MKSATYVEGPINNPLVPNKFWTVELALPFKDMVHDCTVATAPPKHGDQWRINFSRVEWHVKNVDGHYEKVPGLPEDNWVWSPQHSINMHLPERWGIIQFSTDPVNSGTFQPSPNWPVYSNLVELYNAEKKFFAINGYFTSNLTQLELPDYVRKGKCASVPHVNVIKLYNFNATVKPFNSSLPKGNIRDDRLIWFT
;
A
#
# COMPACT_ATOMS: atom_id res chain seq x y z
N MET A 1 3.54 -13.84 18.34
CA MET A 1 2.86 -14.43 17.17
C MET A 1 2.55 -15.90 17.42
N LYS A 2 1.41 -16.40 16.95
CA LYS A 2 1.12 -17.83 16.80
C LYS A 2 0.61 -18.09 15.40
N SER A 3 0.83 -19.29 14.88
CA SER A 3 0.37 -19.71 13.55
C SER A 3 0.00 -21.18 13.53
N ALA A 4 -0.95 -21.56 12.69
CA ALA A 4 -1.29 -22.95 12.39
C ALA A 4 -1.57 -23.10 10.90
N THR A 5 -1.27 -24.29 10.37
CA THR A 5 -1.55 -24.66 8.97
C THR A 5 -2.29 -25.98 8.94
N TYR A 6 -3.36 -26.06 8.16
CA TYR A 6 -4.08 -27.31 7.90
C TYR A 6 -4.04 -27.61 6.41
N VAL A 7 -3.77 -28.86 6.04
CA VAL A 7 -3.73 -29.32 4.66
C VAL A 7 -4.69 -30.50 4.51
N GLU A 8 -5.63 -30.38 3.58
CA GLU A 8 -6.52 -31.46 3.18
C GLU A 8 -5.92 -32.16 1.95
N GLY A 9 -5.10 -33.18 2.22
CA GLY A 9 -4.39 -33.97 1.23
C GLY A 9 -2.90 -34.15 1.57
N PRO A 10 -2.16 -34.89 0.73
CA PRO A 10 -0.75 -35.16 0.96
C PRO A 10 0.14 -33.96 0.58
N ILE A 11 1.01 -33.59 1.51
CA ILE A 11 2.03 -32.56 1.28
C ILE A 11 3.11 -33.11 0.35
N ASN A 12 3.50 -32.32 -0.65
CA ASN A 12 4.59 -32.62 -1.59
C ASN A 12 4.44 -33.95 -2.36
N ASN A 13 3.22 -34.44 -2.54
CA ASN A 13 2.95 -35.60 -3.38
C ASN A 13 2.26 -35.15 -4.69
N PRO A 14 2.97 -35.15 -5.85
CA PRO A 14 2.40 -34.76 -7.12
C PRO A 14 1.50 -35.82 -7.77
N LEU A 15 1.43 -37.03 -7.20
CA LEU A 15 0.58 -38.11 -7.71
C LEU A 15 -0.86 -38.04 -7.17
N VAL A 16 -1.09 -37.22 -6.15
CA VAL A 16 -2.39 -37.09 -5.49
C VAL A 16 -2.76 -35.61 -5.43
N PRO A 17 -3.80 -35.17 -6.16
CA PRO A 17 -4.27 -33.79 -6.09
C PRO A 17 -4.68 -33.39 -4.67
N ASN A 18 -4.14 -32.27 -4.19
CA ASN A 18 -4.60 -31.65 -2.94
C ASN A 18 -5.96 -30.97 -3.16
N LYS A 19 -6.80 -30.93 -2.11
CA LYS A 19 -8.08 -30.19 -2.16
C LYS A 19 -7.88 -28.73 -1.80
N PHE A 20 -7.34 -28.48 -0.61
CA PHE A 20 -7.04 -27.13 -0.11
C PHE A 20 -6.05 -27.18 1.06
N TRP A 21 -5.52 -26.01 1.39
CA TRP A 21 -4.85 -25.75 2.65
C TRP A 21 -5.36 -24.44 3.23
N THR A 22 -5.22 -24.27 4.54
CA THR A 22 -5.55 -23.04 5.26
C THR A 22 -4.40 -22.65 6.17
N VAL A 23 -4.27 -21.35 6.41
CA VAL A 23 -3.37 -20.79 7.41
C VAL A 23 -4.15 -19.89 8.34
N GLU A 24 -3.89 -20.02 9.63
CA GLU A 24 -4.44 -19.13 10.67
C GLU A 24 -3.27 -18.47 11.39
N LEU A 25 -3.38 -17.15 11.59
CA LEU A 25 -2.35 -16.32 12.23
C LEU A 25 -2.96 -15.52 13.37
N ALA A 26 -2.33 -15.59 14.55
CA ALA A 26 -2.60 -14.71 15.67
C ALA A 26 -1.42 -13.75 15.86
N LEU A 27 -1.60 -12.51 15.42
CA LEU A 27 -0.61 -11.43 15.47
C LEU A 27 -0.90 -10.53 16.68
N PRO A 28 -0.03 -10.48 17.71
CA PRO A 28 -0.21 -9.54 18.81
C PRO A 28 -0.10 -8.10 18.30
N PHE A 29 -1.11 -7.26 18.56
CA PHE A 29 -1.12 -5.88 18.07
C PHE A 29 0.12 -5.08 18.46
N LYS A 30 0.63 -5.28 19.69
CA LYS A 30 1.84 -4.61 20.18
C LYS A 30 3.09 -4.89 19.34
N ASP A 31 3.14 -6.02 18.64
CA ASP A 31 4.27 -6.41 17.79
C ASP A 31 4.14 -5.78 16.38
N MET A 32 2.97 -5.23 16.03
CA MET A 32 2.65 -4.68 14.70
C MET A 32 2.80 -3.15 14.62
N VAL A 33 2.97 -2.48 15.76
CA VAL A 33 3.12 -1.02 15.83
C VAL A 33 4.49 -0.70 16.43
N HIS A 34 5.40 -0.18 15.60
CA HIS A 34 6.75 0.22 15.99
C HIS A 34 6.99 1.66 15.51
N ASP A 35 7.46 2.54 16.40
CA ASP A 35 7.75 3.96 16.12
C ASP A 35 6.64 4.71 15.36
N CYS A 36 5.38 4.33 15.58
CA CYS A 36 4.24 4.98 14.95
C CYS A 36 3.53 5.91 15.95
N THR A 37 3.47 7.20 15.62
CA THR A 37 2.79 8.20 16.44
C THR A 37 1.28 8.23 16.23
N VAL A 38 0.77 7.51 15.22
CA VAL A 38 -0.63 7.59 14.77
C VAL A 38 -1.41 6.31 15.07
N ALA A 39 -0.79 5.13 14.95
CA ALA A 39 -1.45 3.86 15.21
C ALA A 39 -1.41 3.50 16.71
N THR A 40 -2.50 2.95 17.23
CA THR A 40 -2.56 2.42 18.61
C THR A 40 -2.59 0.90 18.62
N ALA A 41 -1.97 0.29 19.65
CA ALA A 41 -1.96 -1.16 19.84
C ALA A 41 -2.34 -1.49 21.30
N PRO A 42 -3.50 -2.12 21.55
CA PRO A 42 -4.50 -2.56 20.57
C PRO A 42 -5.21 -1.37 19.89
N PRO A 43 -5.68 -1.54 18.64
CA PRO A 43 -6.42 -0.52 17.93
C PRO A 43 -7.75 -0.23 18.62
N LYS A 44 -8.17 1.03 18.60
CA LYS A 44 -9.44 1.50 19.14
C LYS A 44 -10.55 1.39 18.11
N HIS A 45 -11.80 1.48 18.56
CA HIS A 45 -12.94 1.64 17.66
C HIS A 45 -12.70 2.85 16.73
N GLY A 46 -12.81 2.62 15.41
CA GLY A 46 -12.59 3.63 14.38
C GLY A 46 -11.12 3.78 13.93
N ASP A 47 -10.16 3.16 14.61
CA ASP A 47 -8.76 3.19 14.15
C ASP A 47 -8.66 2.54 12.76
N GLN A 48 -7.82 3.12 11.90
CA GLN A 48 -7.62 2.65 10.54
C GLN A 48 -6.18 2.25 10.30
N TRP A 49 -5.98 1.04 9.79
CA TRP A 49 -4.67 0.54 9.39
C TRP A 49 -4.65 0.25 7.89
N ARG A 50 -3.45 0.24 7.32
CA ARG A 50 -3.21 -0.25 5.97
C ARG A 50 -2.72 -1.68 6.04
N ILE A 51 -3.31 -2.56 5.24
CA ILE A 51 -2.94 -3.97 5.18
C ILE A 51 -3.11 -4.51 3.76
N ASN A 52 -2.32 -5.51 3.42
CA ASN A 52 -2.55 -6.30 2.24
C ASN A 52 -2.26 -7.79 2.52
N PHE A 53 -2.85 -8.65 1.71
CA PHE A 53 -2.57 -10.08 1.68
C PHE A 53 -1.97 -10.39 0.32
N SER A 54 -0.81 -11.05 0.30
CA SER A 54 -0.12 -11.45 -0.92
C SER A 54 0.13 -12.95 -0.90
N ARG A 55 -0.20 -13.62 -2.00
CA ARG A 55 0.16 -15.01 -2.26
C ARG A 55 0.99 -15.08 -3.52
N VAL A 56 2.13 -15.75 -3.41
CA VAL A 56 3.00 -16.09 -4.52
C VAL A 56 2.76 -17.56 -4.86
N GLU A 57 2.42 -17.85 -6.11
CA GLU A 57 2.17 -19.20 -6.59
C GLU A 57 3.13 -19.54 -7.73
N TRP A 58 3.95 -20.57 -7.53
CA TRP A 58 4.84 -21.06 -8.58
C TRP A 58 4.14 -22.10 -9.44
N HIS A 59 4.28 -21.97 -10.76
CA HIS A 59 3.93 -23.05 -11.69
C HIS A 59 4.90 -24.22 -11.49
N VAL A 60 4.37 -25.40 -11.19
CA VAL A 60 5.15 -26.61 -10.94
C VAL A 60 4.70 -27.75 -11.85
N LYS A 61 5.63 -28.66 -12.16
CA LYS A 61 5.41 -29.91 -12.89
C LYS A 61 5.84 -31.09 -12.03
N ASN A 62 5.21 -32.25 -12.24
CA ASN A 62 5.68 -33.52 -11.68
C ASN A 62 6.88 -34.02 -12.49
N VAL A 63 8.00 -34.27 -11.82
CA VAL A 63 9.18 -34.94 -12.38
C VAL A 63 9.51 -36.08 -11.42
N ASP A 64 9.39 -37.32 -11.88
CA ASP A 64 9.74 -38.53 -11.12
C ASP A 64 9.21 -38.60 -9.67
N GLY A 65 8.01 -38.06 -9.42
CA GLY A 65 7.35 -38.12 -8.12
C GLY A 65 7.62 -36.93 -7.20
N HIS A 66 8.30 -35.88 -7.67
CA HIS A 66 8.41 -34.59 -6.96
C HIS A 66 7.97 -33.40 -7.82
N TYR A 67 7.72 -32.27 -7.17
CA TYR A 67 7.40 -31.01 -7.84
C TYR A 67 8.70 -30.28 -8.25
N GLU A 68 8.79 -29.88 -9.51
CA GLU A 68 9.80 -28.94 -10.00
C GLU A 68 9.13 -27.68 -10.53
N LYS A 69 9.73 -26.51 -10.31
CA LYS A 69 9.27 -25.28 -10.97
C LYS A 69 9.40 -25.41 -12.48
N VAL A 70 8.42 -24.89 -13.21
CA VAL A 70 8.50 -24.83 -14.67
C VAL A 70 9.54 -23.76 -15.07
N PRO A 71 10.63 -24.12 -15.77
CA PRO A 71 11.65 -23.16 -16.15
C PRO A 71 11.09 -22.07 -17.08
N GLY A 72 11.52 -20.82 -16.87
CA GLY A 72 11.13 -19.70 -17.73
C GLY A 72 9.72 -19.16 -17.49
N LEU A 73 8.93 -19.74 -16.57
CA LEU A 73 7.65 -19.18 -16.15
C LEU A 73 7.79 -18.39 -14.85
N PRO A 74 7.30 -17.14 -14.79
CA PRO A 74 7.26 -16.38 -13.54
C PRO A 74 6.20 -16.94 -12.60
N GLU A 75 6.28 -16.58 -11.34
CA GLU A 75 5.24 -16.84 -10.36
C GLU A 75 3.99 -15.98 -10.57
N ASP A 76 2.82 -16.54 -10.26
CA ASP A 76 1.59 -15.77 -10.17
C ASP A 76 1.54 -15.06 -8.82
N ASN A 77 1.22 -13.77 -8.83
CA ASN A 77 1.07 -12.95 -7.64
C ASN A 77 -0.39 -12.58 -7.45
N TRP A 78 -1.02 -13.08 -6.38
CA TRP A 78 -2.38 -12.69 -5.99
C TRP A 78 -2.35 -11.76 -4.79
N VAL A 79 -3.08 -10.65 -4.90
CA VAL A 79 -3.14 -9.63 -3.86
C VAL A 79 -4.59 -9.27 -3.57
N TRP A 80 -4.91 -8.99 -2.30
CA TRP A 80 -6.25 -8.53 -1.94
C TRP A 80 -6.53 -7.13 -2.47
N SER A 81 -5.63 -6.18 -2.18
CA SER A 81 -5.71 -4.81 -2.72
C SER A 81 -4.80 -4.67 -3.95
N PRO A 82 -5.32 -4.14 -5.08
CA PRO A 82 -4.55 -3.99 -6.31
C PRO A 82 -3.28 -3.14 -6.12
N GLN A 83 -2.12 -3.70 -6.48
CA GLN A 83 -0.86 -2.98 -6.39
C GLN A 83 -0.49 -2.22 -7.67
N HIS A 84 -1.09 -2.51 -8.82
CA HIS A 84 -0.78 -1.89 -10.13
C HIS A 84 0.71 -1.91 -10.53
N SER A 85 1.49 -2.78 -9.89
CA SER A 85 2.89 -3.07 -10.15
C SER A 85 3.25 -4.35 -9.42
N ILE A 86 4.20 -5.12 -9.93
CA ILE A 86 4.78 -6.27 -9.22
C ILE A 86 5.74 -5.73 -8.14
N ASN A 87 5.17 -5.08 -7.13
CA ASN A 87 5.88 -4.46 -6.02
C ASN A 87 4.92 -4.29 -4.84
N MET A 88 5.05 -5.16 -3.83
CA MET A 88 4.25 -5.11 -2.60
C MET A 88 4.74 -4.04 -1.61
N HIS A 89 5.91 -3.46 -1.80
CA HIS A 89 6.52 -2.46 -0.93
C HIS A 89 6.06 -1.02 -1.26
N LEU A 90 4.79 -0.90 -1.68
CA LEU A 90 4.07 0.35 -1.95
C LEU A 90 2.91 0.47 -0.95
N PRO A 91 3.18 0.75 0.34
CA PRO A 91 2.15 0.77 1.39
C PRO A 91 1.04 1.79 1.14
N GLU A 92 1.28 2.82 0.32
CA GLU A 92 0.28 3.76 -0.13
C GLU A 92 -0.86 3.11 -0.96
N ARG A 93 -0.61 1.93 -1.55
CA ARG A 93 -1.55 1.14 -2.35
C ARG A 93 -2.21 -0.01 -1.59
N TRP A 94 -1.82 -0.23 -0.33
CA TRP A 94 -2.46 -1.25 0.49
C TRP A 94 -3.89 -0.85 0.83
N GLY A 95 -4.75 -1.86 1.00
CA GLY A 95 -6.12 -1.67 1.43
C GLY A 95 -6.19 -1.06 2.83
N ILE A 96 -7.30 -0.40 3.12
CA ILE A 96 -7.55 0.19 4.43
C ILE A 96 -8.56 -0.69 5.16
N ILE A 97 -8.24 -1.04 6.40
CA ILE A 97 -9.16 -1.67 7.34
C ILE A 97 -9.53 -0.67 8.44
N GLN A 98 -10.75 -0.79 8.97
CA GLN A 98 -11.21 -0.02 10.13
C GLN A 98 -11.58 -1.00 11.24
N PHE A 99 -10.99 -0.83 12.42
CA PHE A 99 -11.33 -1.61 13.60
C PHE A 99 -12.67 -1.13 14.16
N SER A 100 -13.52 -2.06 14.57
CA SER A 100 -14.82 -1.74 15.16
C SER A 100 -15.15 -2.65 16.33
N THR A 101 -15.88 -2.08 17.27
CA THR A 101 -16.54 -2.76 18.40
C THR A 101 -18.03 -2.96 18.15
N ASP A 102 -18.54 -2.50 17.01
CA ASP A 102 -19.93 -2.69 16.62
C ASP A 102 -20.22 -4.17 16.34
N PRO A 103 -21.49 -4.59 16.39
CA PRO A 103 -21.89 -5.90 15.91
C PRO A 103 -21.38 -6.19 14.48
N VAL A 104 -21.11 -7.46 14.21
CA VAL A 104 -20.74 -7.93 12.87
C VAL A 104 -21.81 -7.51 11.87
N ASN A 105 -21.38 -6.99 10.71
CA ASN A 105 -22.24 -6.47 9.63
C ASN A 105 -23.05 -5.19 9.94
N SER A 106 -22.79 -4.49 11.06
CA SER A 106 -23.43 -3.19 11.34
C SER A 106 -22.50 -1.98 11.26
N GLY A 107 -21.18 -2.18 11.19
CA GLY A 107 -20.21 -1.10 11.09
C GLY A 107 -20.25 -0.39 9.72
N THR A 108 -19.99 0.91 9.71
CA THR A 108 -19.83 1.70 8.48
C THR A 108 -18.40 2.23 8.39
N PHE A 109 -17.74 2.00 7.25
CA PHE A 109 -16.41 2.56 6.99
C PHE A 109 -16.48 4.08 6.92
N GLN A 110 -15.58 4.77 7.62
CA GLN A 110 -15.51 6.22 7.66
C GLN A 110 -14.29 6.70 6.87
N PRO A 111 -14.43 7.18 5.61
CA PRO A 111 -13.29 7.64 4.85
C PRO A 111 -12.53 8.75 5.58
N SER A 112 -11.20 8.68 5.60
CA SER A 112 -10.39 9.74 6.19
C SER A 112 -10.64 11.07 5.47
N PRO A 113 -10.96 12.17 6.19
CA PRO A 113 -11.14 13.48 5.55
C PRO A 113 -9.85 14.02 4.93
N ASN A 114 -8.70 13.50 5.36
CA ASN A 114 -7.39 13.84 4.81
C ASN A 114 -7.05 13.07 3.54
N TRP A 115 -7.88 12.10 3.12
CA TRP A 115 -7.62 11.24 1.96
C TRP A 115 -7.35 12.02 0.66
N PRO A 116 -8.13 13.06 0.30
CA PRO A 116 -7.84 13.84 -0.91
C PRO A 116 -6.45 14.47 -0.88
N VAL A 117 -6.02 14.99 0.26
CA VAL A 117 -4.68 15.58 0.42
C VAL A 117 -3.61 14.49 0.33
N TYR A 118 -3.79 13.37 1.05
CA TYR A 118 -2.85 12.26 1.04
C TYR A 118 -2.64 11.68 -0.37
N SER A 119 -3.73 11.42 -1.10
CA SER A 119 -3.66 10.83 -2.44
C SER A 119 -2.96 11.76 -3.43
N ASN A 120 -3.21 13.08 -3.35
CA ASN A 120 -2.53 14.07 -4.20
C ASN A 120 -1.02 14.10 -3.95
N LEU A 121 -0.58 14.00 -2.70
CA LEU A 121 0.85 13.94 -2.35
C LEU A 121 1.52 12.66 -2.89
N VAL A 122 0.83 11.51 -2.79
CA VAL A 122 1.32 10.23 -3.32
C VAL A 122 1.46 10.26 -4.84
N GLU A 123 0.46 10.76 -5.56
CA GLU A 123 0.51 10.90 -7.01
C GLU A 123 1.65 11.82 -7.45
N LEU A 124 1.81 12.95 -6.74
CA LEU A 124 2.93 13.86 -6.98
C LEU A 124 4.28 13.17 -6.79
N TYR A 125 4.49 12.50 -5.66
CA TYR A 125 5.74 11.80 -5.39
C TYR A 125 6.06 10.75 -6.45
N ASN A 126 5.06 9.98 -6.87
CA ASN A 126 5.25 8.97 -7.91
C ASN A 126 5.59 9.60 -9.26
N ALA A 127 4.96 10.73 -9.62
CA ALA A 127 5.28 11.46 -10.84
C ALA A 127 6.71 12.06 -10.79
N GLU A 128 7.14 12.62 -9.66
CA GLU A 128 8.50 13.11 -9.45
C GLU A 128 9.54 12.00 -9.57
N LYS A 129 9.29 10.82 -8.98
CA LYS A 129 10.22 9.68 -9.09
C LYS A 129 10.33 9.17 -10.52
N LYS A 130 9.22 9.13 -11.28
CA LYS A 130 9.24 8.79 -12.71
C LYS A 130 10.03 9.82 -13.52
N PHE A 131 9.78 11.11 -13.28
CA PHE A 131 10.48 12.20 -13.95
C PHE A 131 11.99 12.15 -13.67
N PHE A 132 12.38 11.97 -12.40
CA PHE A 132 13.78 11.84 -11.98
C PHE A 132 14.48 10.65 -12.65
N ALA A 133 13.81 9.50 -12.76
CA ALA A 133 14.40 8.31 -13.39
C ALA A 133 14.80 8.52 -14.86
N ILE A 134 14.17 9.47 -15.55
CA ILE A 134 14.46 9.81 -16.95
C ILE A 134 15.43 10.99 -17.05
N ASN A 135 15.23 12.03 -16.23
CA ASN A 135 15.91 13.32 -16.39
C ASN A 135 17.09 13.52 -15.44
N GLY A 136 17.17 12.75 -14.35
CA GLY A 136 18.23 12.85 -13.33
C GLY A 136 18.06 13.99 -12.31
N TYR A 137 16.91 14.68 -12.28
CA TYR A 137 16.60 15.74 -11.33
C TYR A 137 15.08 15.84 -11.04
N PHE A 138 14.69 16.50 -9.94
CA PHE A 138 13.28 16.81 -9.58
C PHE A 138 12.85 18.19 -10.11
N THR A 139 11.55 18.40 -10.33
CA THR A 139 11.05 19.64 -10.97
C THR A 139 9.87 20.28 -10.24
N SER A 140 9.91 21.59 -10.03
CA SER A 140 8.74 22.32 -9.52
C SER A 140 7.69 22.62 -10.60
N ASN A 141 7.99 22.32 -11.87
CA ASN A 141 7.07 22.54 -12.97
C ASN A 141 6.13 21.34 -13.15
N LEU A 142 4.93 21.44 -12.58
CA LEU A 142 3.91 20.39 -12.65
C LEU A 142 3.48 20.00 -14.06
N THR A 143 3.71 20.85 -15.08
CA THR A 143 3.38 20.51 -16.47
C THR A 143 4.32 19.46 -17.06
N GLN A 144 5.50 19.26 -16.46
CA GLN A 144 6.46 18.22 -16.84
C GLN A 144 6.18 16.89 -16.15
N LEU A 145 5.28 16.88 -15.16
CA LEU A 145 4.94 15.69 -14.39
C LEU A 145 3.68 15.03 -14.97
N GLU A 146 3.72 13.70 -15.08
CA GLU A 146 2.57 12.88 -15.48
C GLU A 146 1.56 12.77 -14.33
N LEU A 147 0.84 13.87 -14.06
CA LEU A 147 -0.14 13.96 -12.98
C LEU A 147 -1.56 13.70 -13.47
N PRO A 148 -2.38 12.96 -12.69
CA PRO A 148 -3.80 12.87 -12.94
C PRO A 148 -4.48 14.24 -12.95
N ASP A 149 -5.54 14.35 -13.75
CA ASP A 149 -6.28 15.60 -13.96
C ASP A 149 -6.84 16.20 -12.67
N TYR A 150 -7.22 15.35 -11.70
CA TYR A 150 -7.74 15.81 -10.41
C TYR A 150 -6.67 16.43 -9.51
N VAL A 151 -5.39 16.06 -9.69
CA VAL A 151 -4.25 16.66 -8.99
C VAL A 151 -3.81 17.93 -9.69
N ARG A 152 -3.56 17.84 -11.00
CA ARG A 152 -3.05 18.96 -11.82
C ARG A 152 -4.00 20.16 -11.83
N LYS A 153 -5.31 19.91 -11.84
CA LYS A 153 -6.34 20.97 -11.82
C LYS A 153 -6.85 21.30 -10.42
N GLY A 154 -6.35 20.63 -9.38
CA GLY A 154 -6.80 20.80 -8.00
C GLY A 154 -8.32 20.61 -7.87
N LYS A 155 -8.84 19.43 -8.19
CA LYS A 155 -10.29 19.15 -8.12
C LYS A 155 -10.78 18.76 -6.73
N CYS A 156 -9.93 18.07 -5.95
CA CYS A 156 -10.30 17.50 -4.65
C CYS A 156 -9.48 18.10 -3.48
N ALA A 157 -8.40 18.80 -3.82
CA ALA A 157 -7.54 19.57 -2.92
C ALA A 157 -6.86 20.66 -3.76
N SER A 158 -6.14 21.59 -3.12
CA SER A 158 -5.34 22.56 -3.86
C SER A 158 -4.28 21.89 -4.74
N VAL A 159 -3.89 22.58 -5.82
CA VAL A 159 -2.77 22.14 -6.68
C VAL A 159 -1.50 22.02 -5.82
N PRO A 160 -0.69 20.95 -5.96
CA PRO A 160 0.49 20.78 -5.15
C PRO A 160 1.51 21.92 -5.33
N HIS A 161 2.12 22.34 -4.23
CA HIS A 161 3.24 23.28 -4.26
C HIS A 161 4.54 22.54 -4.00
N VAL A 162 5.45 22.54 -4.97
CA VAL A 162 6.73 21.81 -4.94
C VAL A 162 7.88 22.80 -4.81
N ASN A 163 8.80 22.51 -3.89
CA ASN A 163 10.07 23.22 -3.76
C ASN A 163 11.23 22.23 -3.89
N VAL A 164 11.98 22.38 -4.99
CA VAL A 164 13.13 21.55 -5.34
C VAL A 164 14.38 22.11 -4.66
N ILE A 165 15.14 21.23 -4.01
CA ILE A 165 16.34 21.57 -3.26
C ILE A 165 17.53 20.94 -4.00
N LYS A 166 18.42 21.80 -4.52
CA LYS A 166 19.65 21.38 -5.22
C LYS A 166 19.43 20.32 -6.30
N LEU A 167 18.28 20.33 -6.98
CA LEU A 167 17.88 19.37 -8.04
C LEU A 167 17.68 17.90 -7.61
N TYR A 168 18.19 17.48 -6.44
CA TYR A 168 18.20 16.06 -6.02
C TYR A 168 17.31 15.77 -4.82
N ASN A 169 16.67 16.78 -4.23
CA ASN A 169 15.66 16.61 -3.18
C ASN A 169 14.46 17.49 -3.48
N PHE A 170 13.31 17.17 -2.89
CA PHE A 170 12.15 18.05 -2.93
C PHE A 170 11.34 17.92 -1.65
N ASN A 171 10.67 19.02 -1.31
CA ASN A 171 9.53 18.98 -0.42
C ASN A 171 8.32 19.52 -1.18
N ALA A 172 7.15 19.00 -0.84
CA ALA A 172 5.91 19.47 -1.44
C ALA A 172 4.77 19.51 -0.43
N THR A 173 3.79 20.35 -0.72
CA THR A 173 2.63 20.54 0.14
C THR A 173 1.34 20.55 -0.67
N VAL A 174 0.26 20.07 -0.06
CA VAL A 174 -1.10 20.12 -0.58
C VAL A 174 -2.01 20.60 0.55
N LYS A 175 -2.79 21.65 0.30
CA LYS A 175 -3.80 22.16 1.24
C LYS A 175 -5.18 21.57 0.93
N PRO A 176 -5.96 21.19 1.96
CA PRO A 176 -7.37 20.87 1.79
C PRO A 176 -8.19 22.13 1.44
N PHE A 177 -9.38 21.94 0.86
CA PHE A 177 -10.32 23.05 0.66
C PHE A 177 -11.04 23.44 1.95
N ASN A 178 -11.34 22.46 2.80
CA ASN A 178 -11.81 22.74 4.13
C ASN A 178 -10.62 23.19 4.99
N SER A 179 -10.62 24.48 5.36
CA SER A 179 -9.55 25.09 6.17
C SER A 179 -9.48 24.56 7.60
N SER A 180 -10.46 23.78 8.07
CA SER A 180 -10.39 23.10 9.36
C SER A 180 -9.55 21.83 9.33
N LEU A 181 -9.21 21.33 8.13
CA LEU A 181 -8.35 20.16 7.95
C LEU A 181 -6.87 20.59 7.83
N PRO A 182 -5.93 19.76 8.31
CA PRO A 182 -4.52 20.09 8.26
C PRO A 182 -3.97 20.03 6.83
N LYS A 183 -2.93 20.82 6.58
CA LYS A 183 -2.16 20.77 5.33
C LYS A 183 -1.29 19.51 5.33
N GLY A 184 -1.23 18.82 4.21
CA GLY A 184 -0.32 17.69 4.03
C GLY A 184 1.02 18.13 3.44
N ASN A 185 2.08 17.45 3.85
CA ASN A 185 3.44 17.65 3.41
C ASN A 185 4.04 16.31 2.98
N ILE A 186 4.94 16.33 2.00
CA ILE A 186 5.70 15.16 1.57
C ILE A 186 7.15 15.53 1.27
N ARG A 187 8.08 14.60 1.52
CA ARG A 187 9.50 14.71 1.18
C ARG A 187 9.90 13.64 0.16
N ASP A 188 11.02 13.84 -0.52
CA ASP A 188 11.57 12.94 -1.55
C ASP A 188 11.94 11.52 -1.07
N ASP A 189 11.94 11.27 0.24
CA ASP A 189 12.06 9.93 0.86
C ASP A 189 10.69 9.30 1.18
N ARG A 190 9.59 9.87 0.67
CA ARG A 190 8.20 9.44 0.84
C ARG A 190 7.62 9.70 2.24
N LEU A 191 8.31 10.42 3.13
CA LEU A 191 7.72 10.79 4.41
C LEU A 191 6.54 11.75 4.18
N ILE A 192 5.33 11.35 4.61
CA ILE A 192 4.11 12.18 4.59
C ILE A 192 3.72 12.53 6.01
N TRP A 193 3.41 13.80 6.26
CA TRP A 193 2.89 14.27 7.54
C TRP A 193 1.93 15.46 7.37
N PHE A 194 1.08 15.66 8.37
CA PHE A 194 0.05 16.70 8.38
C PHE A 194 0.37 17.76 9.44
N THR A 195 0.14 19.04 9.11
CA THR A 195 0.43 20.22 9.95
C THR A 195 -0.70 21.23 9.90
#